data_AF-A0A5S3R7I7-F1
#
_entry.id   AF-A0A5S3R7I7-F1
#
_cell.length_a   1.000
_cell.length_b   1.000
_cell.length_c   1.000
_cell.angle_alpha   90.00
_cell.angle_beta   90.00
_cell.angle_gamma   90.00
#
_symmetry.space_group_name_H-M   'P 1'
#
loop_
_entity.id
_entity.type
_entity.pdbx_description
1 polymer ?
#
loop_
_entity_poly.entity_id
_entity_poly.type
_entity_poly.pdbx_seq_one_letter_code
_entity_poly.pdbx_strand_id
1 'polypeptide(L)'
;MNSKSKNFLLIVLIIVVLFFPVIANLMFFSWGTTITNGDTNTWIGFFASYYGAVLGGVFTFLGVRMTLYNGLEKRKQRDLLVLQLKLSYEDIKSFANSSPETKYPIQQFLIDQNWVDRLGTIHSNISEEDFRNIYIWFSSLDFLKTHQDKKGLVKASIIKTSFGEVILDIPEVIDRLERASI
;
A
#
# COMPACT_ATOMS: atom_id res chain seq x y z
N MET A 1 -7.96 25.99 -11.98
CA MET A 1 -8.92 26.07 -10.86
C MET A 1 -8.23 25.60 -9.59
N ASN A 2 -7.96 26.51 -8.65
CA ASN A 2 -7.13 26.26 -7.46
C ASN A 2 -7.73 25.18 -6.54
N SER A 3 -6.90 24.37 -5.88
CA SER A 3 -7.33 23.32 -4.94
C SER A 3 -8.32 23.83 -3.88
N LYS A 4 -8.10 25.06 -3.39
CA LYS A 4 -9.02 25.73 -2.44
C LYS A 4 -10.42 25.99 -3.01
N SER A 5 -10.56 26.32 -4.29
CA SER A 5 -11.88 26.57 -4.89
C SER A 5 -12.65 25.29 -5.19
N LYS A 6 -11.96 24.17 -5.42
CA LYS A 6 -12.58 22.84 -5.56
C LYS A 6 -13.16 22.36 -4.23
N ASN A 7 -12.43 22.52 -3.13
CA ASN A 7 -12.89 22.10 -1.80
C ASN A 7 -14.08 22.94 -1.32
N PHE A 8 -14.09 24.25 -1.59
CA PHE A 8 -15.22 25.11 -1.27
C PHE A 8 -16.49 24.72 -2.04
N LEU A 9 -16.38 24.48 -3.35
CA LEU A 9 -17.51 24.08 -4.20
C LEU A 9 -18.09 22.71 -3.79
N LEU A 10 -17.22 21.77 -3.38
CA LEU A 10 -17.64 20.48 -2.84
C LEU A 10 -18.44 20.63 -1.54
N ILE A 11 -17.98 21.47 -0.61
CA ILE A 11 -18.69 21.73 0.66
C ILE A 11 -20.07 22.34 0.39
N VAL A 12 -20.14 23.32 -0.51
CA VAL A 12 -21.42 23.93 -0.92
C VAL A 12 -22.34 22.88 -1.53
N LEU A 13 -21.84 21.99 -2.39
CA LEU A 13 -22.63 20.92 -2.99
C LEU A 13 -23.19 19.95 -1.93
N ILE A 14 -22.37 19.55 -0.95
CA ILE A 14 -22.80 18.67 0.16
C ILE A 14 -23.90 19.35 0.98
N ILE A 15 -23.74 20.63 1.32
CA ILE A 15 -24.75 21.40 2.05
C ILE A 15 -26.04 21.48 1.23
N VAL A 16 -25.96 21.79 -0.06
CA VAL A 16 -27.15 21.85 -0.92
C VAL A 16 -27.84 20.49 -0.98
N VAL A 17 -27.12 19.39 -1.20
CA VAL A 17 -27.72 18.04 -1.24
C VAL A 17 -28.36 17.64 0.10
N LEU A 18 -27.74 17.97 1.23
CA LEU A 18 -28.28 17.63 2.55
C LEU A 18 -29.51 18.49 2.93
N PHE A 19 -29.52 19.77 2.56
CA PHE A 19 -30.59 20.70 2.95
C PHE A 19 -31.65 20.90 1.88
N PHE A 20 -31.41 20.51 0.62
CA PHE A 20 -32.41 20.57 -0.46
C PHE A 20 -33.74 19.91 -0.09
N PRO A 21 -33.78 18.73 0.57
CA PRO A 21 -35.04 18.11 0.96
C PRO A 21 -35.79 18.93 2.02
N VAL A 22 -35.07 19.54 2.96
CA VAL A 22 -35.63 20.42 4.00
C VAL A 22 -36.14 21.73 3.40
N ILE A 23 -35.39 22.32 2.47
CA ILE A 23 -35.76 23.54 1.76
C ILE A 23 -36.98 23.28 0.87
N ALA A 24 -37.01 22.16 0.15
CA ALA A 24 -38.19 21.73 -0.60
C ALA A 24 -39.38 21.51 0.33
N ASN A 25 -39.19 20.88 1.49
CA ASN A 25 -40.26 20.72 2.48
C ASN A 25 -40.82 22.08 2.94
N LEU A 26 -39.96 23.03 3.29
CA LEU A 26 -40.38 24.35 3.75
C LEU A 26 -41.06 25.13 2.62
N MET A 27 -40.49 25.17 1.42
CA MET A 27 -41.05 25.96 0.32
C MET A 27 -42.37 25.41 -0.22
N PHE A 28 -42.55 24.09 -0.25
CA PHE A 28 -43.76 23.48 -0.82
C PHE A 28 -44.85 23.17 0.22
N PHE A 29 -44.51 22.89 1.49
CA PHE A 29 -45.48 22.40 2.49
C PHE A 29 -45.80 23.38 3.62
N SER A 30 -44.96 24.39 3.90
CA SER A 30 -45.22 25.29 5.05
C SER A 30 -46.16 26.46 4.72
N TRP A 31 -46.42 26.72 3.45
CA TRP A 31 -47.40 27.70 2.96
C TRP A 31 -48.42 26.89 2.19
N GLY A 32 -49.68 26.88 2.61
CA GLY A 32 -50.75 26.03 2.08
C GLY A 32 -50.99 26.17 0.58
N THR A 33 -50.13 25.58 -0.23
CA THR A 33 -50.32 25.48 -1.66
C THR A 33 -51.35 24.40 -1.92
N THR A 34 -52.41 24.76 -2.65
CA THR A 34 -53.54 23.90 -3.03
C THR A 34 -53.16 22.72 -3.93
N ILE A 35 -51.87 22.48 -4.17
CA ILE A 35 -51.32 21.60 -5.22
C ILE A 35 -50.42 20.49 -4.63
N THR A 36 -50.08 20.50 -3.34
CA THR A 36 -49.30 19.43 -2.72
C THR A 36 -50.17 18.21 -2.38
N ASN A 37 -50.11 17.19 -3.25
CA ASN A 37 -50.76 15.89 -3.06
C ASN A 37 -49.79 14.89 -2.41
N GLY A 38 -49.78 14.80 -1.07
CA GLY A 38 -49.04 13.73 -0.37
C GLY A 38 -49.28 13.78 1.13
N ASP A 39 -49.59 12.63 1.74
CA ASP A 39 -49.74 12.52 3.20
C ASP A 39 -48.36 12.61 3.90
N THR A 40 -48.37 12.88 5.20
CA THR A 40 -47.14 12.95 6.01
C THR A 40 -46.29 11.68 5.89
N ASN A 41 -46.91 10.51 5.77
CA ASN A 41 -46.19 9.23 5.67
C ASN A 41 -45.41 9.10 4.36
N THR A 42 -45.97 9.60 3.26
CA THR A 42 -45.35 9.63 1.93
C THR A 42 -44.07 10.48 1.95
N TRP A 43 -44.12 11.64 2.61
CA TRP A 43 -42.96 12.51 2.77
C TRP A 43 -41.88 11.93 3.68
N ILE A 44 -42.28 11.30 4.78
CA ILE A 44 -41.35 10.56 5.64
C ILE A 44 -40.65 9.46 4.86
N GLY A 45 -41.38 8.68 4.05
CA GLY A 45 -40.82 7.63 3.19
C GLY A 45 -39.86 8.18 2.14
N PHE A 46 -40.20 9.30 1.51
CA PHE A 46 -39.31 9.98 0.56
C PHE A 46 -38.00 10.44 1.23
N PHE A 47 -38.07 11.15 2.35
CA PHE A 47 -36.87 11.63 3.04
C PHE A 47 -36.02 10.49 3.58
N ALA A 48 -36.64 9.44 4.15
CA ALA A 48 -35.92 8.25 4.61
C ALA A 48 -35.17 7.57 3.45
N SER A 49 -35.80 7.45 2.28
CA SER A 49 -35.19 6.87 1.08
C SER A 49 -34.08 7.75 0.51
N TYR A 50 -34.30 9.07 0.46
CA TYR A 50 -33.33 10.04 -0.01
C TYR A 50 -32.08 10.07 0.86
N TYR A 51 -32.24 10.25 2.18
CA TYR A 51 -31.10 10.25 3.10
C TYR A 51 -30.42 8.88 3.15
N GLY A 52 -31.19 7.79 3.08
CA GLY A 52 -30.65 6.44 2.95
C GLY A 52 -29.77 6.27 1.72
N ALA A 53 -30.21 6.78 0.56
CA ALA A 53 -29.42 6.74 -0.67
C ALA A 53 -28.15 7.60 -0.60
N VAL A 54 -28.24 8.81 -0.04
CA VAL A 54 -27.08 9.70 0.15
C VAL A 54 -26.06 9.05 1.09
N LEU A 55 -26.50 8.54 2.24
CA LEU A 55 -25.62 7.84 3.19
C LEU A 55 -25.00 6.59 2.57
N GLY A 56 -25.80 5.77 1.89
CA GLY A 56 -25.32 4.58 1.18
C GLY A 56 -24.26 4.91 0.12
N GLY A 57 -24.44 5.98 -0.65
CA GLY A 57 -23.45 6.48 -1.60
C GLY A 57 -22.16 6.94 -0.92
N VAL A 58 -22.25 7.67 0.19
CA VAL A 58 -21.08 8.12 0.98
C VAL A 58 -20.29 6.94 1.52
N PHE A 59 -20.94 5.96 2.15
CA PHE A 59 -20.27 4.78 2.67
C PHE A 59 -19.64 3.93 1.55
N THR A 60 -20.31 3.79 0.41
CA THR A 60 -19.76 3.11 -0.77
C THR A 60 -18.50 3.80 -1.25
N PHE A 61 -18.53 5.13 -1.39
CA PHE A 61 -17.36 5.91 -1.81
C PHE A 61 -16.19 5.79 -0.82
N LEU A 62 -16.46 5.89 0.49
CA LEU A 62 -15.44 5.72 1.53
C LEU A 62 -14.83 4.32 1.48
N GLY A 63 -15.65 3.28 1.34
CA GLY A 63 -15.19 1.90 1.21
C GLY A 63 -14.28 1.69 0.00
N VAL A 64 -14.70 2.14 -1.18
CA VAL A 64 -13.88 2.06 -2.41
C VAL A 64 -12.57 2.82 -2.24
N ARG A 65 -12.60 4.04 -1.69
CA ARG A 65 -11.41 4.86 -1.47
C ARG A 65 -10.42 4.17 -0.52
N MET A 66 -10.92 3.59 0.57
CA MET A 66 -10.11 2.84 1.53
C MET A 66 -9.47 1.60 0.87
N THR A 67 -10.24 0.84 0.10
CA THR A 67 -9.74 -0.34 -0.63
C THR A 67 -8.66 0.03 -1.64
N LEU A 68 -8.86 1.10 -2.41
CA LEU A 68 -7.86 1.59 -3.38
C LEU A 68 -6.58 2.05 -2.68
N TYR A 69 -6.71 2.83 -1.60
CA TYR A 69 -5.55 3.30 -0.84
C TYR A 69 -4.74 2.14 -0.27
N ASN A 70 -5.41 1.16 0.34
CA ASN A 70 -4.75 -0.03 0.88
C ASN A 70 -4.10 -0.86 -0.22
N GLY A 71 -4.73 -0.98 -1.39
CA GLY A 71 -4.17 -1.68 -2.54
C GLY A 71 -2.91 -1.00 -3.09
N LEU A 72 -2.92 0.32 -3.20
CA LEU A 72 -1.76 1.11 -3.65
C LEU A 72 -0.59 1.01 -2.68
N GLU A 73 -0.86 1.10 -1.37
CA GLU A 73 0.18 0.98 -0.36
C GLU A 73 0.82 -0.41 -0.41
N LYS A 74 0.03 -1.50 -0.47
CA LYS A 74 0.57 -2.86 -0.62
C LYS A 74 1.45 -3.03 -1.86
N ARG A 75 1.06 -2.48 -3.01
CA ARG A 75 1.88 -2.51 -4.23
C ARG A 75 3.20 -1.78 -4.03
N LYS A 76 3.16 -0.57 -3.48
CA LYS A 76 4.36 0.22 -3.19
C LYS A 76 5.33 -0.51 -2.25
N GLN A 77 4.81 -1.15 -1.21
CA GLN A 77 5.60 -1.94 -0.25
C GLN A 77 6.31 -3.12 -0.94
N ARG A 78 5.60 -3.85 -1.80
CA ARG A 78 6.15 -4.92 -2.62
C ARG A 78 7.22 -4.42 -3.59
N ASP A 79 6.93 -3.36 -4.33
CA ASP A 79 7.83 -2.85 -5.37
C ASP A 79 9.17 -2.38 -4.78
N LEU A 80 9.13 -1.79 -3.56
CA LEU A 80 10.34 -1.44 -2.81
C LEU A 80 11.15 -2.67 -2.38
N LEU A 81 10.49 -3.74 -1.91
CA LEU A 81 11.17 -5.00 -1.58
C LEU A 81 11.82 -5.63 -2.82
N VAL A 82 11.10 -5.68 -3.94
CA VAL A 82 11.62 -6.21 -5.21
C VAL A 82 12.82 -5.40 -5.69
N LEU A 83 12.73 -4.06 -5.64
CA LEU A 83 13.84 -3.20 -6.01
C LEU A 83 15.08 -3.48 -5.15
N GLN A 84 14.90 -3.63 -3.84
CA GLN A 84 16.00 -3.94 -2.92
C GLN A 84 16.60 -5.33 -3.15
N LEU A 85 15.75 -6.34 -3.38
CA LEU A 85 16.20 -7.68 -3.76
C LEU A 85 17.04 -7.62 -5.04
N LYS A 86 16.56 -6.94 -6.10
CA LYS A 86 17.29 -6.78 -7.35
C LYS A 86 18.65 -6.12 -7.17
N LEU A 87 18.68 -4.97 -6.50
CA LEU A 87 19.92 -4.21 -6.31
C LEU A 87 20.93 -5.01 -5.47
N SER A 88 20.48 -5.59 -4.35
CA SER A 88 21.37 -6.37 -3.50
C SER A 88 21.80 -7.69 -4.13
N TYR A 89 20.96 -8.32 -4.95
CA TYR A 89 21.28 -9.60 -5.59
C TYR A 89 22.47 -9.50 -6.53
N GLU A 90 22.50 -8.51 -7.41
CA GLU A 90 23.60 -8.35 -8.37
C GLU A 90 24.94 -8.13 -7.66
N ASP A 91 24.94 -7.29 -6.63
CA ASP A 91 26.11 -7.02 -5.80
C ASP A 91 26.57 -8.27 -5.04
N ILE A 92 25.65 -8.94 -4.32
CA ILE A 92 25.97 -10.15 -3.53
C ILE A 92 26.46 -11.28 -4.44
N LYS A 93 25.84 -11.48 -5.60
CA LYS A 93 26.27 -12.48 -6.58
C LYS A 93 27.68 -12.20 -7.08
N SER A 94 27.99 -10.94 -7.40
CA SER A 94 29.33 -10.53 -7.80
C SER A 94 30.35 -10.80 -6.69
N PHE A 95 30.02 -10.44 -5.45
CA PHE A 95 30.91 -10.58 -4.31
C PHE A 95 31.13 -12.04 -3.91
N ALA A 96 30.07 -12.87 -3.93
CA ALA A 96 30.15 -14.29 -3.60
C ALA A 96 30.99 -15.11 -4.59
N ASN A 97 31.14 -14.62 -5.83
CA ASN A 97 31.97 -15.24 -6.87
C ASN A 97 33.43 -14.75 -6.89
N SER A 98 33.78 -13.82 -6.00
CA SER A 98 35.15 -13.29 -5.90
C SER A 98 36.08 -14.14 -5.04
N SER A 99 37.37 -13.77 -4.99
CA SER A 99 38.33 -14.44 -4.10
C SER A 99 37.89 -14.33 -2.63
N PRO A 100 37.94 -15.42 -1.83
CA PRO A 100 37.44 -15.46 -0.45
C PRO A 100 37.97 -14.37 0.48
N GLU A 101 39.19 -13.88 0.24
CA GLU A 101 39.84 -12.84 1.04
C GLU A 101 39.50 -11.41 0.60
N THR A 102 38.81 -11.26 -0.52
CA THR A 102 38.36 -9.95 -1.02
C THR A 102 37.38 -9.35 -0.03
N LYS A 103 37.52 -8.05 0.22
CA LYS A 103 36.71 -7.30 1.18
C LYS A 103 35.85 -6.28 0.45
N TYR A 104 34.57 -6.23 0.79
CA TYR A 104 33.59 -5.34 0.18
C TYR A 104 32.95 -4.42 1.21
N PRO A 105 32.70 -3.14 0.88
CA PRO A 105 31.93 -2.28 1.75
C PRO A 105 30.46 -2.74 1.78
N ILE A 106 29.90 -2.96 2.97
CA ILE A 106 28.49 -3.34 3.13
C ILE A 106 27.57 -2.11 3.12
N GLN A 107 28.09 -0.92 3.40
CA GLN A 107 27.25 0.29 3.55
C GLN A 107 26.53 0.71 2.25
N GLN A 108 26.94 0.17 1.11
CA GLN A 108 26.26 0.35 -0.19
C GLN A 108 24.96 -0.46 -0.29
N PHE A 109 24.76 -1.48 0.55
CA PHE A 109 23.48 -2.17 0.65
C PHE A 109 22.48 -1.30 1.42
N LEU A 110 21.59 -0.63 0.69
CA LEU A 110 20.40 0.04 1.25
C LEU A 110 19.42 -1.03 1.78
N ILE A 111 19.71 -1.60 2.96
CA ILE A 111 18.73 -2.43 3.66
C ILE A 111 17.73 -1.51 4.33
N ASP A 112 16.46 -1.62 3.92
CA ASP A 112 15.37 -0.98 4.64
C ASP A 112 15.34 -1.44 6.09
N GLN A 113 15.21 -0.55 7.06
CA GLN A 113 14.99 -0.98 8.45
C GLN A 113 13.60 -1.59 8.66
N ASN A 114 12.66 -1.30 7.77
CA ASN A 114 11.28 -1.76 7.86
C ASN A 114 11.00 -2.95 6.95
N TRP A 115 12.02 -3.66 6.44
CA TRP A 115 11.85 -4.78 5.51
C TRP A 115 10.91 -5.87 6.08
N VAL A 116 10.94 -6.08 7.40
CA VAL A 116 10.07 -7.04 8.11
C VAL A 116 8.60 -6.66 7.96
N ASP A 117 8.25 -5.39 8.18
CA ASP A 117 6.88 -4.89 8.05
C ASP A 117 6.39 -4.98 6.60
N ARG A 118 7.27 -4.67 5.63
CA ARG A 118 6.95 -4.80 4.21
C ARG A 118 6.69 -6.26 3.85
N LEU A 119 7.53 -7.17 4.34
CA LEU A 119 7.40 -8.60 4.08
C LEU A 119 6.11 -9.14 4.68
N GLY A 120 5.78 -8.76 5.92
CA GLY A 120 4.50 -9.10 6.55
C GLY A 120 3.29 -8.58 5.77
N THR A 121 3.41 -7.39 5.17
CA THR A 121 2.34 -6.79 4.35
C THR A 121 2.05 -7.58 3.06
N ILE A 122 3.06 -8.25 2.50
CA ILE A 122 2.95 -9.01 1.26
C ILE A 122 2.84 -10.52 1.46
N HIS A 123 2.98 -11.02 2.70
CA HIS A 123 3.00 -12.45 3.02
C HIS A 123 1.79 -13.21 2.47
N SER A 124 0.59 -12.62 2.48
CA SER A 124 -0.62 -13.26 1.94
C SER A 124 -0.60 -13.49 0.42
N ASN A 125 0.32 -12.86 -0.29
CA ASN A 125 0.35 -12.82 -1.76
C ASN A 125 1.56 -13.57 -2.35
N ILE A 126 2.35 -14.23 -1.51
CA ILE A 126 3.56 -14.95 -1.91
C ILE A 126 3.53 -16.36 -1.34
N SER A 127 4.28 -17.28 -1.95
CA SER A 127 4.39 -18.63 -1.41
C SER A 127 5.19 -18.65 -0.10
N GLU A 128 4.98 -19.66 0.75
CA GLU A 128 5.78 -19.83 1.97
C GLU A 128 7.28 -19.97 1.65
N GLU A 129 7.60 -20.57 0.50
CA GLU A 129 8.96 -20.70 0.01
C GLU A 129 9.56 -19.35 -0.39
N ASP A 130 8.83 -18.54 -1.15
CA ASP A 130 9.26 -17.17 -1.50
C ASP A 130 9.44 -16.33 -0.24
N PHE A 131 8.50 -16.41 0.70
CA PHE A 131 8.61 -15.72 1.99
C PHE A 131 9.87 -16.13 2.73
N ARG A 132 10.14 -17.44 2.84
CA ARG A 132 11.34 -17.98 3.49
C ARG A 132 12.61 -17.48 2.80
N ASN A 133 12.67 -17.52 1.48
CA ASN A 133 13.85 -17.10 0.72
C ASN A 133 14.13 -15.60 0.86
N ILE A 134 13.08 -14.77 0.81
CA ILE A 134 13.18 -13.32 1.04
C ILE A 134 13.62 -13.04 2.48
N TYR A 135 13.03 -13.73 3.46
CA TYR A 135 13.39 -13.58 4.87
C TYR A 135 14.86 -13.92 5.12
N ILE A 136 15.35 -15.06 4.59
CA ILE A 136 16.75 -15.46 4.70
C ILE A 136 17.63 -14.40 4.04
N TRP A 137 17.28 -13.92 2.85
CA TRP A 137 18.05 -12.90 2.14
C TRP A 137 18.27 -11.63 2.97
N PHE A 138 17.18 -11.03 3.47
CA PHE A 138 17.29 -9.80 4.25
C PHE A 138 17.93 -10.02 5.63
N SER A 139 17.68 -11.16 6.27
CA SER A 139 18.35 -11.53 7.52
C SER A 139 19.86 -11.69 7.31
N SER A 140 20.28 -12.25 6.18
CA SER A 140 21.69 -12.38 5.82
C SER A 140 22.33 -11.01 5.55
N LEU A 141 21.62 -10.08 4.91
CA LEU A 141 22.10 -8.71 4.76
C LEU A 141 22.30 -8.02 6.13
N ASP A 142 21.36 -8.16 7.06
CA ASP A 142 21.49 -7.63 8.42
C ASP A 142 22.64 -8.30 9.20
N PHE A 143 22.83 -9.60 9.01
CA PHE A 143 23.98 -10.32 9.55
C PHE A 143 25.30 -9.71 9.04
N LEU A 144 25.43 -9.40 7.75
CA LEU A 144 26.65 -8.78 7.22
C LEU A 144 26.94 -7.41 7.84
N LYS A 145 25.91 -6.61 8.14
CA LYS A 145 26.09 -5.31 8.83
C LYS A 145 26.72 -5.45 10.21
N THR A 146 26.40 -6.54 10.92
CA THR A 146 26.95 -6.79 12.26
C THR A 146 28.35 -7.43 12.23
N HIS A 147 28.77 -7.97 11.07
CA HIS A 147 30.05 -8.68 10.90
C HIS A 147 31.08 -7.89 10.07
N GLN A 148 30.85 -6.58 9.89
CA GLN A 148 31.81 -5.69 9.24
C GLN A 148 33.01 -5.40 10.13
N ASP A 149 34.19 -5.28 9.51
CA ASP A 149 35.39 -4.84 10.23
C ASP A 149 35.32 -3.35 10.60
N LYS A 150 36.36 -2.84 11.29
CA LYS A 150 36.43 -1.43 11.71
C LYS A 150 36.35 -0.42 10.54
N LYS A 151 36.57 -0.88 9.30
CA LYS A 151 36.47 -0.06 8.07
C LYS A 151 35.12 -0.25 7.36
N GLY A 152 34.20 -1.04 7.93
CA GLY A 152 32.90 -1.31 7.32
C GLY A 152 32.93 -2.36 6.21
N LEU A 153 33.98 -3.19 6.17
CA LEU A 153 34.19 -4.16 5.11
C LEU A 153 33.87 -5.58 5.58
N VAL A 154 33.31 -6.39 4.69
CA VAL A 154 33.06 -7.82 4.92
C VAL A 154 33.77 -8.67 3.88
N LYS A 155 34.31 -9.81 4.32
CA LYS A 155 34.99 -10.78 3.45
C LYS A 155 33.99 -11.51 2.55
N ALA A 156 34.40 -11.76 1.30
CA ALA A 156 33.64 -12.55 0.34
C ALA A 156 33.25 -13.94 0.86
N SER A 157 34.13 -14.59 1.65
CA SER A 157 33.82 -15.87 2.28
C SER A 157 32.60 -15.80 3.21
N ILE A 158 32.49 -14.75 4.01
CA ILE A 158 31.35 -14.53 4.91
C ILE A 158 30.09 -14.31 4.08
N ILE A 159 30.16 -13.48 3.03
CA ILE A 159 29.04 -13.24 2.11
C ILE A 159 28.55 -14.55 1.50
N LYS A 160 29.46 -15.36 0.95
CA LYS A 160 29.12 -16.65 0.35
C LYS A 160 28.45 -17.60 1.34
N THR A 161 28.96 -17.69 2.58
CA THR A 161 28.38 -18.53 3.62
C THR A 161 27.02 -18.03 4.10
N SER A 162 26.85 -16.72 4.26
CA SER A 162 25.60 -16.12 4.76
C SER A 162 24.43 -16.30 3.80
N PHE A 163 24.67 -16.27 2.49
CA PHE A 163 23.61 -16.35 1.49
C PHE A 163 23.41 -17.77 0.94
N GLY A 164 24.41 -18.65 1.10
CA GLY A 164 24.27 -20.09 0.87
C GLY A 164 23.64 -20.44 -0.48
N GLU A 165 22.67 -21.34 -0.45
CA GLU A 165 21.91 -21.80 -1.63
C GLU A 165 20.84 -20.80 -2.06
N VAL A 166 20.37 -19.92 -1.16
CA VAL A 166 19.30 -18.94 -1.44
C VAL A 166 19.67 -18.00 -2.59
N ILE A 167 20.97 -17.74 -2.85
CA ILE A 167 21.41 -16.95 -4.02
C ILE A 167 20.83 -17.50 -5.33
N LEU A 168 20.70 -18.83 -5.45
CA LEU A 168 20.24 -19.48 -6.68
C LEU A 168 18.74 -19.27 -6.91
N ASP A 169 17.96 -19.13 -5.83
CA ASP A 169 16.51 -19.04 -5.90
C ASP A 169 16.00 -17.60 -6.08
N ILE A 170 16.77 -16.60 -5.64
CA ILE A 170 16.36 -15.19 -5.67
C ILE A 170 15.94 -14.67 -7.06
N PRO A 171 16.61 -15.01 -8.17
CA PRO A 171 16.15 -14.58 -9.50
C PRO A 171 14.73 -15.02 -9.81
N GLU A 172 14.38 -16.25 -9.45
CA GLU A 172 13.05 -16.79 -9.70
C GLU A 172 12.01 -16.17 -8.75
N VAL A 173 12.38 -15.95 -7.49
CA VAL A 173 11.56 -15.21 -6.51
C VAL A 173 11.25 -13.81 -7.02
N ILE A 174 12.26 -13.07 -7.49
CA ILE A 174 12.10 -11.71 -8.04
C ILE A 174 11.11 -11.73 -9.21
N ASP A 175 11.31 -12.64 -10.17
CA ASP A 175 10.45 -12.74 -11.34
C ASP A 175 9.01 -13.13 -10.98
N ARG A 176 8.81 -14.03 -10.00
CA ARG A 176 7.47 -14.33 -9.45
C ARG A 176 6.82 -13.11 -8.81
N LEU A 177 7.56 -12.34 -8.00
CA LEU A 177 7.06 -11.13 -7.34
C LEU A 177 6.64 -10.04 -8.33
N GLU A 178 7.37 -9.90 -9.44
CA GLU A 178 7.04 -8.96 -10.52
C GLU A 178 5.80 -9.42 -11.29
N ARG A 179 5.73 -10.70 -11.63
CA ARG A 179 4.58 -11.30 -12.34
C ARG A 179 3.31 -11.33 -11.48
N ALA A 180 3.43 -11.36 -10.15
CA ALA A 180 2.31 -11.29 -9.23
C ALA A 180 1.60 -9.90 -9.22
N SER A 181 1.91 -8.99 -10.15
CA SER A 181 1.12 -7.76 -10.33
C SER A 181 -0.25 -8.05 -10.95
N ILE A 182 -1.28 -8.05 -10.09
CA ILE A 182 -2.71 -7.97 -10.45
C ILE A 182 -3.03 -6.56 -10.97
#